data_AF-A0AA39IUV7-F1
#
_entry.id   AF-A0AA39IUV7-F1
#
_cell.length_a   1.000
_cell.length_b   1.000
_cell.length_c   1.000
_cell.angle_alpha   90.00
_cell.angle_beta   90.00
_cell.angle_gamma   90.00
#
_symmetry.space_group_name_H-M   'P 1'
#
loop_
_entity.id
_entity.type
_entity.pdbx_description
1 polymer ?
#
loop_
_entity_poly.entity_id
_entity_poly.type
_entity_poly.pdbx_seq_one_letter_code
_entity_poly.pdbx_strand_id
1 'polypeptide(L)' 'MTVHRAETYRKLMKEWVDGLKKYHPHTWLHRSRPNIHASFHIYDFLLLFGPVRSWWSFPFEHLIGSLQKINTTSHVGGE' A
#
# COMPACT_ATOMS: atom_id res chain seq x y z
N MET A 1 15.14 4.78 7.01
CA MET A 1 14.51 5.68 6.02
C MET A 1 15.20 7.03 6.17
N THR A 2 15.58 7.72 5.08
CA THR A 2 16.18 9.07 5.18
C THR A 2 15.17 10.11 4.71
N VAL A 3 15.24 11.32 5.25
CA VAL A 3 14.37 12.44 4.85
C VAL A 3 14.47 12.69 3.34
N HIS A 4 15.70 12.71 2.81
CA HIS A 4 15.95 12.85 1.38
C HIS A 4 15.21 11.81 0.52
N ARG A 5 15.14 10.55 0.94
CA ARG A 5 14.42 9.51 0.19
C ARG A 5 12.91 9.70 0.26
N ALA A 6 12.38 10.18 1.39
CA ALA A 6 10.96 10.49 1.51
C ALA A 6 10.58 11.69 0.63
N GLU A 7 11.35 12.78 0.65
CA GLU A 7 11.16 13.94 -0.21
C GLU A 7 11.23 13.57 -1.69
N THR A 8 12.24 12.78 -2.07
CA THR A 8 12.40 12.27 -3.44
C THR A 8 11.18 11.46 -3.86
N TYR A 9 10.67 10.57 -3.00
CA TYR A 9 9.45 9.81 -3.28
C TYR A 9 8.26 10.74 -3.57
N ARG A 10 8.02 11.73 -2.70
CA ARG A 10 6.90 12.68 -2.86
C ARG A 10 7.01 13.48 -4.16
N LYS A 11 8.22 13.92 -4.51
CA LYS A 11 8.50 14.63 -5.76
C LYS A 11 8.15 13.76 -6.98
N LEU A 12 8.70 12.54 -7.04
CA LEU A 12 8.45 11.62 -8.15
C LEU A 12 6.98 11.20 -8.25
N MET A 13 6.30 11.01 -7.11
CA MET A 13 4.87 10.71 -7.06
C MET A 13 4.03 11.84 -7.66
N LYS A 14 4.36 13.10 -7.34
CA LYS A 14 3.72 14.27 -7.95
C LYS A 14 3.98 14.34 -9.46
N GLU A 15 5.24 14.20 -9.88
CA GLU A 15 5.61 14.22 -11.30
C GLU A 15 4.87 13.15 -12.10
N TRP A 16 4.70 11.94 -11.54
CA TRP A 16 3.92 10.88 -12.16
C TRP A 16 2.43 11.24 -12.28
N VAL A 17 1.80 11.80 -11.24
CA VAL A 17 0.39 12.21 -11.29
C VAL A 17 0.16 13.35 -12.28
N ASP A 18 1.07 14.34 -12.29
CA ASP A 18 1.02 15.44 -13.25
C ASP A 18 1.25 14.94 -14.69
N GLY A 19 2.15 13.98 -14.88
CA GLY A 19 2.39 13.29 -16.14
C GLY A 19 1.16 12.53 -16.63
N LEU A 20 0.46 11.82 -15.74
CA LEU A 20 -0.78 11.12 -16.08
C LEU A 20 -1.81 12.09 -16.66
N LYS A 21 -1.99 13.24 -16.01
CA LYS A 21 -2.88 14.30 -16.51
C LYS A 21 -2.45 14.87 -17.85
N LYS A 22 -1.14 15.06 -18.06
CA LYS A 22 -0.59 15.65 -19.29
C LYS A 22 -0.68 14.71 -20.48
N TYR A 23 -0.27 13.46 -20.31
CA TYR A 23 -0.11 12.49 -21.41
C TYR A 23 -1.33 11.59 -21.60
N HIS A 24 -2.20 11.49 -20.59
CA HIS A 24 -3.43 10.71 -20.65
C HIS A 24 -4.65 11.57 -20.26
N PRO A 25 -5.05 12.58 -21.07
CA PRO A 25 -6.09 13.53 -20.69
C PRO A 25 -7.47 12.93 -20.38
N HIS A 26 -7.75 11.71 -20.87
CA HIS A 26 -8.98 10.99 -20.50
C HIS A 26 -9.07 10.73 -18.98
N THR A 27 -7.95 10.71 -18.26
CA THR A 27 -7.94 10.50 -16.82
C THR A 27 -8.54 11.65 -16.02
N TRP A 28 -8.69 12.84 -16.62
CA TRP A 28 -9.38 13.98 -15.99
C TRP A 28 -10.87 13.74 -15.79
N LEU A 29 -11.47 12.88 -16.62
CA LEU A 29 -12.88 12.50 -16.53
C LEU A 29 -13.13 11.44 -15.45
N HIS A 30 -12.08 10.79 -14.97
CA HIS A 30 -12.19 9.81 -13.91
C HIS A 30 -12.24 10.48 -12.55
N ARG A 31 -13.06 9.93 -11.64
CA ARG A 31 -13.03 10.35 -10.23
C ARG A 31 -11.64 10.15 -9.64
N SER A 32 -11.28 11.03 -8.72
CA SER A 32 -10.08 10.89 -7.91
C SER A 32 -10.03 9.50 -7.29
N ARG A 33 -8.92 8.80 -7.47
CA ARG A 33 -8.75 7.43 -6.97
C ARG A 33 -8.14 7.50 -5.56
N PRO A 34 -8.75 6.84 -4.56
CA PRO A 34 -8.27 6.93 -3.18
C PRO A 34 -6.88 6.35 -3.01
N ASN A 35 -6.47 5.39 -3.82
CA ASN A 35 -5.11 4.85 -3.82
C ASN A 35 -4.06 5.88 -4.28
N ILE A 36 -4.39 6.75 -5.25
CA ILE A 36 -3.51 7.86 -5.66
C ILE A 36 -3.42 8.90 -4.55
N HIS A 37 -4.52 9.20 -3.85
CA HIS A 37 -4.48 10.07 -2.68
C HIS A 37 -3.62 9.46 -1.56
N ALA A 38 -3.85 8.19 -1.24
CA ALA A 38 -3.10 7.46 -0.20
C ALA A 38 -1.60 7.36 -0.52
N SER A 39 -1.21 7.27 -1.80
CA SER A 39 0.21 7.25 -2.16
C SER A 39 0.93 8.54 -1.77
N PHE A 40 0.27 9.70 -1.76
CA PHE A 40 0.89 10.92 -1.24
C PHE A 40 1.17 10.86 0.27
N HIS A 41 0.34 10.15 1.04
CA HIS A 41 0.55 9.94 2.48
C HIS A 41 1.66 8.95 2.81
N ILE A 42 2.13 8.16 1.83
CA ILE A 42 3.31 7.31 2.04
C ILE A 42 4.50 8.16 2.47
N TYR A 43 4.65 9.40 2.00
CA TYR A 43 5.66 10.34 2.50
C TYR A 43 5.63 10.48 4.03
N ASP A 44 4.45 10.76 4.59
CA ASP A 44 4.26 10.94 6.04
C ASP A 44 4.59 9.63 6.77
N PHE A 45 4.12 8.51 6.23
CA PHE A 45 4.34 7.18 6.83
C PHE A 45 5.80 6.74 6.79
N LEU A 46 6.55 7.12 5.75
CA LEU A 46 7.98 6.85 5.68
C LEU A 46 8.75 7.55 6.81
N LEU A 47 8.32 8.77 7.18
CA LEU A 47 8.91 9.54 8.28
C LEU A 47 8.45 9.04 9.66
N LEU A 48 7.17 8.67 9.80
CA LEU A 48 6.58 8.28 11.09
C LEU A 48 6.83 6.81 11.46
N PHE A 49 6.74 5.91 10.49
CA PHE A 49 6.70 4.46 10.71
C PHE A 49 7.86 3.72 10.05
N GLY A 50 8.72 4.44 9.33
CA GLY A 50 9.86 3.86 8.63
C GLY A 50 9.48 3.20 7.29
N PRO A 51 10.30 2.24 6.79
CA PRO A 51 10.08 1.61 5.49
C PRO A 51 8.70 0.94 5.38
N VAL A 52 8.10 0.92 4.18
CA VAL A 52 6.77 0.31 3.92
C VAL A 52 6.66 -1.13 4.45
N ARG A 53 7.73 -1.92 4.34
CA ARG A 53 7.77 -3.31 4.85
C ARG A 53 7.53 -3.43 6.36
N SER A 54 7.75 -2.36 7.13
CA SER A 54 7.51 -2.32 8.57
C SER A 54 6.02 -2.20 8.92
N TRP A 55 5.16 -1.80 7.98
CA TRP A 55 3.75 -1.51 8.25
C TRP A 55 2.78 -1.98 7.15
N TRP A 56 3.26 -2.70 6.13
CA TRP A 56 2.38 -3.28 5.11
C TRP A 56 1.57 -4.49 5.63
N SER A 57 0.46 -4.79 4.97
CA SER A 57 -0.46 -5.84 5.39
C SER A 57 -0.03 -7.27 5.06
N PHE A 58 1.00 -7.44 4.21
CA PHE A 58 1.40 -8.76 3.68
C PHE A 58 1.66 -9.84 4.76
N PRO A 59 2.32 -9.55 5.91
CA PRO A 59 2.52 -10.56 6.95
C PRO A 59 1.20 -11.02 7.57
N PHE A 60 0.21 -10.13 7.70
CA PHE A 60 -1.11 -10.48 8.21
C PHE A 60 -1.91 -11.31 7.20
N GLU A 61 -1.82 -10.99 5.91
CA GLU A 61 -2.42 -11.81 4.83
C GLU A 61 -1.85 -13.24 4.84
N HIS A 62 -0.53 -13.36 5.03
CA HIS A 62 0.11 -14.66 5.17
C HIS A 62 -0.36 -15.41 6.43
N LEU A 63 -0.48 -14.72 7.56
CA LEU A 63 -1.04 -15.29 8.79
C LEU A 63 -2.48 -15.76 8.60
N ILE A 64 -3.34 -14.97 7.96
CA ILE A 64 -4.72 -15.34 7.65
C ILE A 64 -4.75 -16.63 6.83
N GLY A 65 -3.90 -16.73 5.80
CA GLY A 65 -3.78 -17.94 4.99
C GLY A 65 -3.33 -19.17 5.79
N SER A 66 -2.48 -19.00 6.80
CA SER A 66 -2.11 -20.08 7.73
C SER A 66 -3.28 -20.46 8.65
N LEU A 67 -4.01 -19.48 9.18
CA LEU A 67 -5.16 -19.71 10.06
C LEU A 67 -6.29 -20.44 9.32
N GLN A 68 -6.53 -20.12 8.05
CA GLN A 68 -7.53 -20.80 7.21
C GLN A 68 -7.27 -22.30 7.02
N LYS A 69 -6.04 -22.78 7.27
CA LYS A 69 -5.67 -24.19 7.17
C LYS A 69 -5.84 -24.96 8.49
N ILE A 70 -6.13 -24.26 9.59
CA ILE A 70 -6.38 -24.90 10.89
C ILE A 70 -7.78 -25.51 10.85
N ASN A 71 -7.88 -26.79 11.22
CA ASN A 71 -9.17 -27.46 11.31
C ASN A 71 -10.02 -26.80 12.42
N THR A 72 -11.18 -26.28 12.06
CA THR A 72 -12.13 -25.62 12.96
C THR A 72 -13.24 -26.55 13.46
N THR A 73 -13.35 -27.78 12.93
CA THR A 73 -14.23 -28.79 13.51
C THR A 73 -13.51 -29.42 14.68
N SER A 74 -14.01 -29.16 15.89
CA SER A 74 -13.49 -29.63 17.18
C SER A 74 -13.57 -31.17 17.38
N HIS A 75 -13.50 -31.95 16.31
CA HIS A 75 -13.39 -33.40 16.33
C HIS A 75 -11.92 -33.80 16.54
N VAL A 76 -11.61 -34.29 17.73
CA VAL A 76 -10.35 -35.00 17.99
C VAL A 76 -10.51 -36.42 17.43
N GLY A 77 -9.74 -36.73 16.38
CA GLY A 77 -9.74 -38.05 15.72
C GLY A 77 -10.46 -38.05 14.38
N GLY A 78 -9.95 -37.27 13.42
CA GLY A 78 -10.44 -37.29 12.03
C GLY A 78 -10.55 -38.72 11.49
N GLU A 79 -11.55 -38.93 10.63
CA GLU A 79 -11.76 -40.21 9.93
C GLU A 79 -10.53 -40.66 9.15
#